data_AF-A0A0C1J253-F1
#
_entry.id   AF-A0A0C1J253-F1
#
_cell.length_a   1.000
_cell.length_b   1.000
_cell.length_c   1.000
_cell.angle_alpha   90.00
_cell.angle_beta   90.00
_cell.angle_gamma   90.00
#
_symmetry.space_group_name_H-M   'P 1'
#
loop_
_entity.id
_entity.type
_entity.pdbx_description
1 polymer ?
#
loop_
_entity_poly.entity_id
_entity_poly.type
_entity_poly.pdbx_seq_one_letter_code
_entity_poly.pdbx_strand_id
1 'polypeptide(L)'
;MADQDKQLDQLFAQAREARDVFPDDLAVRIEIDAEAVRLARSARTSRRTWRQRIGVIGGWHGLGGLVAASAAGVWIGFSAPTFLPDPVDYFVSQEATYLMADLNLDENYLEDAE
;
A
#
# COMPACT_ATOMS: atom_id res chain seq x y z
N MET A 1 3.61 -18.32 -38.02
CA MET A 1 4.49 -17.96 -36.89
C MET A 1 5.85 -18.62 -37.04
N ALA A 2 5.97 -19.95 -36.99
CA ALA A 2 7.28 -20.64 -37.06
C ALA A 2 8.16 -20.33 -38.29
N ASP A 3 7.56 -19.94 -39.43
CA ASP A 3 8.32 -19.60 -40.64
C ASP A 3 8.91 -18.17 -40.60
N GLN A 4 8.22 -17.25 -39.91
CA GLN A 4 8.71 -15.88 -39.69
C GLN A 4 9.87 -15.88 -38.69
N ASP A 5 9.79 -16.70 -37.65
CA ASP A 5 10.87 -16.85 -36.67
C ASP A 5 12.16 -17.37 -37.33
N LYS A 6 12.05 -18.34 -38.24
CA LYS A 6 13.20 -18.86 -39.01
C LYS A 6 13.81 -17.83 -39.95
N GLN A 7 12.98 -17.02 -40.61
CA GLN A 7 13.45 -15.93 -41.46
C GLN A 7 14.19 -14.87 -40.65
N LEU A 8 13.68 -14.52 -39.46
CA LEU A 8 14.35 -13.61 -38.53
C LEU A 8 15.70 -14.16 -38.07
N ASP A 9 15.75 -15.44 -37.71
CA ASP A 9 17.00 -16.10 -37.31
C ASP A 9 18.06 -16.05 -38.42
N GLN A 10 17.67 -16.24 -39.68
CA GLN A 10 18.57 -16.12 -40.83
C GLN A 10 19.08 -14.67 -41.01
N LEU A 11 18.20 -13.68 -40.87
CA LEU A 11 18.60 -12.27 -40.93
C LEU A 11 19.54 -11.88 -39.79
N PHE A 12 19.32 -12.40 -38.58
CA PHE A 12 20.21 -12.18 -37.44
C PHE A 12 21.56 -12.87 -37.60
N ALA A 13 21.59 -14.08 -38.18
CA ALA A 13 22.83 -14.77 -38.50
C ALA A 13 23.68 -13.96 -39.49
N GLN A 14 23.05 -13.45 -40.56
CA GLN A 14 23.71 -12.59 -41.54
C GLN A 14 24.23 -11.29 -40.92
N ALA A 15 23.44 -10.65 -40.03
CA ALA A 15 23.85 -9.43 -39.35
C ALA A 15 25.05 -9.62 -38.41
N ARG A 16 25.23 -10.81 -37.81
CA ARG A 16 26.40 -11.13 -36.99
C ARG A 16 27.67 -11.27 -37.81
N GLU A 17 27.58 -11.86 -39.00
CA GLU A 17 28.71 -12.01 -39.92
C GLU A 17 29.13 -10.67 -40.53
N ALA A 18 28.16 -9.81 -40.87
CA ALA A 18 28.39 -8.50 -41.47
C ALA A 18 28.69 -7.39 -40.44
N ARG A 19 29.10 -7.75 -39.22
CA ARG A 19 29.29 -6.76 -38.16
C ARG A 19 30.50 -5.88 -38.44
N ASP A 20 30.24 -4.61 -38.72
CA ASP A 20 31.27 -3.60 -38.91
C ASP A 20 32.01 -3.32 -37.59
N VAL A 21 33.25 -2.86 -37.70
CA VAL A 21 34.08 -2.51 -36.53
C VAL A 21 33.49 -1.27 -35.88
N PHE A 22 33.19 -1.37 -34.59
CA PHE A 22 32.68 -0.24 -33.82
C PHE A 22 33.78 0.82 -33.65
N PRO A 23 33.59 2.07 -34.14
CA PRO A 23 34.64 3.08 -34.09
C PRO A 23 34.94 3.54 -32.66
N ASP A 24 36.22 3.64 -32.29
CA ASP A 24 36.63 4.05 -30.94
C ASP A 24 36.16 5.47 -30.57
N ASP A 25 36.15 6.40 -31.53
CA ASP A 25 35.63 7.77 -31.30
C ASP A 25 34.15 7.75 -30.92
N LEU A 26 33.35 6.88 -31.55
CA LEU A 26 31.94 6.74 -31.23
C LEU A 26 31.76 6.15 -29.82
N ALA A 27 32.60 5.17 -29.44
CA ALA A 27 32.60 4.58 -28.10
C ALA A 27 32.83 5.64 -27.03
N VAL A 28 33.87 6.45 -27.19
CA VAL A 28 34.23 7.53 -26.25
C VAL A 28 33.10 8.55 -26.14
N ARG A 29 32.48 8.93 -27.26
CA ARG A 29 31.36 9.89 -27.25
C ARG A 29 30.13 9.33 -26.54
N ILE A 30 29.83 8.05 -26.72
CA ILE A 30 28.73 7.38 -26.01
C ILE A 30 28.99 7.32 -24.51
N GLU A 31 30.23 7.02 -24.08
CA GLU A 31 30.58 7.01 -22.66
C GLU A 31 30.44 8.39 -22.01
N ILE A 32 30.92 9.44 -22.68
CA ILE A 32 30.79 10.82 -22.20
C ILE A 32 29.31 11.23 -22.09
N ASP A 33 28.50 10.91 -23.09
CA ASP A 33 27.06 11.22 -23.06
C ASP A 33 26.34 10.44 -21.94
N ALA A 34 26.64 9.15 -21.80
CA ALA A 34 26.09 8.32 -20.73
C ALA A 34 26.45 8.85 -19.34
N GLU A 35 27.68 9.31 -19.15
CA GLU A 35 28.11 9.92 -17.89
C GLU A 35 27.38 11.25 -17.63
N ALA A 36 27.24 12.10 -18.64
CA ALA A 36 26.49 13.36 -18.54
C ALA A 36 25.02 13.12 -18.12
N VAL A 37 24.36 12.14 -18.75
CA VAL A 37 22.98 11.74 -18.40
C VAL A 37 22.90 11.16 -16.98
N ARG A 38 23.88 10.34 -16.58
CA ARG A 38 23.94 9.75 -15.23
C ARG A 38 24.07 10.83 -14.17
N LEU A 39 24.95 11.81 -14.37
CA LEU A 39 25.16 12.94 -13.46
C LEU A 39 23.93 13.86 -13.41
N ALA A 40 23.28 14.12 -14.55
CA ALA A 40 22.05 14.91 -14.58
C ALA A 40 20.89 14.22 -13.83
N ARG A 41 20.75 12.90 -13.95
CA ARG A 41 19.74 12.13 -13.19
C ARG A 41 20.06 12.05 -11.71
N SER A 42 21.32 11.88 -11.32
CA SER A 42 21.70 11.84 -9.91
C SER A 42 21.45 13.18 -9.23
N ALA A 43 21.73 14.32 -9.89
CA ALA A 43 21.41 15.65 -9.38
C ALA A 43 19.89 15.84 -9.15
N ARG A 44 19.04 15.22 -9.98
CA ARG A 44 17.58 15.32 -9.89
C ARG A 44 16.96 14.47 -8.76
N THR A 45 17.71 13.56 -8.14
CA THR A 45 17.22 12.67 -7.07
C THR A 45 17.12 13.35 -5.70
N SER A 46 17.54 14.62 -5.57
CA SER A 46 17.65 15.34 -4.29
C SER A 46 16.30 15.65 -3.59
N ARG A 47 15.14 15.41 -4.20
CA ARG A 47 13.84 15.64 -3.54
C ARG A 47 12.98 14.37 -3.50
N ARG A 48 13.35 13.47 -2.59
CA ARG A 48 12.60 12.25 -2.29
C ARG A 48 11.22 12.61 -1.75
N THR A 49 10.23 12.65 -2.64
CA THR A 49 8.86 13.07 -2.31
C THR A 49 8.09 11.94 -1.63
N TRP A 50 7.02 12.26 -0.91
CA TRP A 50 6.13 11.29 -0.25
C TRP A 50 5.62 10.19 -1.22
N ARG A 51 5.43 10.53 -2.51
CA ARG A 51 5.14 9.58 -3.61
C ARG A 51 6.19 8.49 -3.79
N GLN A 52 7.46 8.79 -3.56
CA GLN A 52 8.55 7.82 -3.68
C GLN A 52 8.57 6.83 -2.51
N ARG A 53 8.03 7.21 -1.34
CA ARG A 53 7.82 6.30 -0.21
C ARG A 53 6.73 5.27 -0.51
N ILE A 54 5.62 5.70 -1.12
CA ILE A 54 4.56 4.78 -1.57
C ILE A 54 5.08 3.84 -2.67
N GLY A 55 5.98 4.32 -3.54
CA GLY A 55 6.66 3.48 -4.53
C GLY A 55 7.49 2.35 -3.91
N VAL A 56 8.11 2.56 -2.75
CA VAL A 56 8.89 1.53 -2.02
C VAL A 56 7.98 0.44 -1.41
N ILE A 57 6.73 0.77 -1.10
CA ILE A 57 5.75 -0.19 -0.55
C ILE A 57 5.07 -1.02 -1.68
N GLY A 58 5.50 -0.84 -2.93
CA GLY A 58 4.99 -1.60 -4.09
C GLY A 58 3.92 -0.87 -4.91
N GLY A 59 3.76 0.45 -4.73
CA GLY A 59 2.82 1.25 -5.52
C GLY A 59 1.38 0.79 -5.36
N TRP A 60 0.66 0.59 -6.48
CA TRP A 60 -0.74 0.14 -6.48
C TRP A 60 -0.93 -1.28 -5.88
N HIS A 61 0.06 -2.16 -6.02
CA HIS A 61 0.01 -3.50 -5.42
C HIS A 61 0.08 -3.46 -3.90
N GLY A 62 0.92 -2.58 -3.33
CA GLY A 62 0.95 -2.33 -1.88
C GLY A 62 -0.38 -1.78 -1.37
N LEU A 63 -1.02 -0.90 -2.16
CA LEU A 63 -2.35 -0.38 -1.85
C LEU A 63 -3.42 -1.48 -1.85
N GLY A 64 -3.36 -2.40 -2.81
CA GLY A 64 -4.27 -3.56 -2.87
C GLY A 64 -4.15 -4.47 -1.64
N GLY A 65 -2.92 -4.72 -1.17
CA GLY A 65 -2.69 -5.46 0.08
C GLY A 65 -3.24 -4.75 1.31
N LEU A 66 -3.09 -3.42 1.38
CA LEU A 66 -3.63 -2.61 2.47
C LEU A 66 -5.17 -2.64 2.48
N VAL A 67 -5.80 -2.47 1.31
CA VAL A 67 -7.26 -2.57 1.15
C VAL A 67 -7.76 -3.96 1.53
N ALA A 68 -7.08 -5.02 1.10
CA ALA A 68 -7.43 -6.40 1.46
C ALA A 68 -7.30 -6.64 2.98
N ALA A 69 -6.24 -6.13 3.62
CA ALA A 69 -6.06 -6.23 5.07
C ALA A 69 -7.16 -5.47 5.84
N SER A 70 -7.55 -4.28 5.38
CA SER A 70 -8.68 -3.54 5.95
C SER A 70 -10.02 -4.28 5.77
N ALA A 71 -10.28 -4.81 4.57
CA ALA A 71 -11.48 -5.59 4.31
C ALA A 71 -11.55 -6.88 5.15
N ALA A 72 -10.42 -7.57 5.32
CA ALA A 72 -10.32 -8.74 6.19
C ALA A 72 -10.54 -8.39 7.67
N GLY A 73 -10.01 -7.25 8.14
CA GLY A 73 -10.26 -6.75 9.50
C GLY A 73 -11.73 -6.42 9.74
N VAL A 74 -12.40 -5.77 8.78
CA VAL A 74 -13.84 -5.48 8.84
C VAL A 74 -14.65 -6.78 8.84
N TRP A 75 -14.30 -7.74 7.99
CA TRP A 75 -14.98 -9.04 7.93
C TRP A 75 -14.86 -9.81 9.26
N ILE A 76 -13.65 -9.84 9.84
CA ILE A 76 -13.39 -10.47 11.15
C ILE A 76 -14.16 -9.78 12.27
N GLY A 77 -14.23 -8.43 12.26
CA GLY A 77 -14.98 -7.67 13.26
C GLY A 77 -16.50 -7.82 13.13
N PHE A 78 -16.99 -8.00 11.89
CA PHE A 78 -18.40 -8.19 11.61
C PHE A 78 -18.92 -9.58 12.03
N SER A 79 -18.07 -10.61 11.98
CA SER A 79 -18.41 -11.93 12.52
C SER A 79 -18.26 -11.97 14.05
N ALA A 80 -18.92 -11.06 14.77
CA ALA A 80 -19.09 -11.20 16.21
C ALA A 80 -19.81 -12.55 16.45
N PRO A 81 -19.16 -13.53 17.13
CA PRO A 81 -19.78 -14.81 17.38
C PRO A 81 -21.07 -14.60 18.19
N THR A 82 -22.12 -15.34 17.84
CA THR A 82 -23.47 -15.32 18.44
C THR A 82 -23.52 -15.67 19.95
N PHE A 83 -22.36 -15.71 20.60
CA PHE A 83 -22.15 -16.00 22.02
C PHE A 83 -21.91 -14.76 22.88
N LEU A 84 -21.85 -13.56 22.30
CA LEU A 84 -21.81 -12.31 23.06
C LEU A 84 -23.25 -11.78 23.22
N PRO A 85 -23.74 -11.59 24.46
CA PRO A 85 -24.92 -10.79 24.72
C PRO A 85 -24.79 -9.44 24.01
N ASP A 86 -25.89 -8.96 23.44
CA ASP A 86 -25.92 -7.73 22.67
C ASP A 86 -25.23 -6.58 23.45
N PRO A 87 -24.20 -5.90 22.92
CA PRO A 87 -23.57 -4.78 23.61
C PRO A 87 -24.58 -3.68 23.98
N VAL A 88 -25.68 -3.57 23.23
CA VAL A 88 -26.79 -2.67 23.59
C VAL A 88 -27.39 -3.02 24.94
N ASP A 89 -27.52 -4.31 25.26
CA ASP A 89 -28.05 -4.78 26.54
C ASP A 89 -27.09 -4.45 27.70
N TYR A 90 -25.78 -4.42 27.43
CA TYR A 90 -24.77 -3.97 28.40
C TYR A 90 -24.83 -2.46 28.65
N PHE A 91 -24.99 -1.65 27.60
CA PHE A 91 -25.15 -0.19 27.75
C PHE A 91 -26.47 0.18 28.46
N VAL A 92 -27.59 -0.46 28.10
CA VAL A 92 -28.90 -0.19 28.70
C VAL A 92 -28.94 -0.63 30.17
N SER A 93 -28.36 -1.79 30.50
CA SER A 93 -28.28 -2.23 31.91
C SER A 93 -27.39 -1.32 32.77
N GLN A 94 -26.33 -0.76 32.18
CA GLN A 94 -25.44 0.17 32.86
C GLN A 94 -26.12 1.53 33.11
N GLU A 95 -26.83 2.10 32.13
CA GLU A 95 -27.60 3.34 32.31
C GLU A 95 -28.73 3.20 33.34
N ALA A 96 -29.48 2.08 33.30
CA ALA A 96 -30.54 1.82 34.27
C ALA A 96 -30.03 1.71 35.72
N THR A 97 -28.81 1.17 35.90
CA THR A 97 -28.19 1.05 37.22
C THR A 97 -27.77 2.41 37.79
N TYR A 98 -27.27 3.33 36.95
CA TYR A 98 -26.92 4.69 37.40
C TYR A 98 -28.15 5.53 37.74
N LEU A 99 -29.22 5.44 36.94
CA LEU A 99 -30.48 6.14 37.19
C LEU A 99 -31.16 5.68 38.48
N MET A 100 -31.14 4.36 38.77
CA MET A 100 -31.66 3.82 40.03
C MET A 100 -30.82 4.22 41.24
N ALA A 101 -29.49 4.29 41.10
CA ALA A 101 -28.63 4.74 42.18
C ALA A 101 -28.85 6.22 42.51
N ASP A 102 -29.04 7.07 41.49
CA ASP A 102 -29.29 8.50 41.64
C ASP A 102 -30.66 8.79 42.28
N LEU A 103 -31.72 8.12 41.81
CA LEU A 103 -33.07 8.25 42.37
C LEU A 103 -33.15 7.75 43.82
N ASN A 104 -32.48 6.64 44.15
CA ASN A 104 -32.43 6.12 45.52
C ASN A 104 -31.65 7.06 46.45
N LEU A 105 -30.59 7.71 45.96
CA LEU A 105 -29.87 8.71 46.74
C LEU A 105 -30.79 9.89 47.08
N ASP A 106 -31.54 10.41 46.11
CA ASP A 106 -32.49 11.51 46.34
C ASP A 106 -33.62 11.12 47.30
N GLU A 107 -34.16 9.89 47.21
CA GLU A 107 -35.17 9.41 48.16
C GLU A 107 -34.64 9.34 49.60
N ASN A 108 -33.43 8.78 49.81
CA ASN A 108 -32.84 8.71 51.16
C ASN A 108 -32.56 10.11 51.76
N TYR A 109 -32.16 11.08 50.93
CA TYR A 109 -31.95 12.46 51.40
C TYR A 109 -33.24 13.18 51.80
N LEU A 110 -34.37 12.84 51.18
CA LEU A 110 -35.68 13.37 51.54
C LEU A 110 -36.25 12.70 52.81
N GLU A 111 -35.97 11.41 53.02
CA GLU A 111 -36.44 10.65 54.18
C GLU A 111 -35.72 11.05 55.48
N ASP A 112 -34.45 11.47 55.41
CA ASP A 112 -33.69 12.01 56.55
C ASP A 112 -34.07 13.47 56.92
N ALA A 113 -34.91 14.14 56.13
CA ALA A 113 -35.29 15.54 56.31
C ALA A 113 -36.69 15.76 56.95
N GLU A 114 -37.43 14.69 57.29
CA GLU A 114 -38.64 14.72 58.13
C GLU A 114 -38.37 14.30 59.58
#